data_AF-A0A1S3LWJ5-F1
#
_entry.id   AF-A0A1S3LWJ5-F1
#
_cell.length_a   1.000
_cell.length_b   1.000
_cell.length_c   1.000
_cell.angle_alpha   90.00
_cell.angle_beta   90.00
_cell.angle_gamma   90.00
#
_symmetry.space_group_name_H-M   'P 1'
#
loop_
_entity.id
_entity.type
_entity.pdbx_description
1 polymer ?
#
loop_
_entity_poly.entity_id
_entity_poly.type
_entity_poly.pdbx_seq_one_letter_code
_entity_poly.pdbx_strand_id
1 'polypeptide(L)'
;MSSPTPAEDEVPAIQTGPKGVINDWRKFKCEDQDTPPSKKALLRQISNPQSDDIHDRLNRKMSVQEYEMIAEEDEKGLRKYRKQCMKEMHERFSFGPTFDSVVELDNGEAFLEVIEKEHRLTLVVVHIYKDGVKGCEALNSCLDCLATEYPSIKFCRIEAAATGAGERFSDDVLPAMLVYKAGELLGNFLSMTQHLSEEFFAADIEAFLNEYGLLPEKEFVACPDEEEAGVEVE
;
A
#
# COMPACT_ATOMS: atom_id res chain seq x y z
N MET A 1 22.84 28.13 -19.52
CA MET A 1 22.38 27.17 -20.55
C MET A 1 22.20 25.84 -19.85
N SER A 2 20.98 25.56 -19.40
CA SER A 2 20.67 24.32 -18.70
C SER A 2 20.26 23.29 -19.74
N SER A 3 21.04 22.21 -19.82
CA SER A 3 20.73 21.02 -20.59
C SER A 3 19.39 20.43 -20.16
N PRO A 4 18.55 19.94 -21.09
CA PRO A 4 17.30 19.30 -20.73
C PRO A 4 17.60 17.94 -20.09
N THR A 5 16.94 17.66 -18.97
CA THR A 5 16.85 16.33 -18.36
C THR A 5 16.24 15.35 -19.38
N PRO A 6 16.69 14.08 -19.44
CA PRO A 6 16.08 13.09 -20.31
C PRO A 6 14.62 12.90 -19.86
N ALA A 7 13.69 12.94 -20.81
CA ALA A 7 12.32 12.53 -20.56
C ALA A 7 12.35 11.07 -20.09
N GLU A 8 11.94 10.83 -18.85
CA GLU A 8 11.63 9.48 -18.39
C GLU A 8 10.45 9.01 -19.24
N ASP A 9 10.68 8.04 -20.13
CA ASP A 9 9.60 7.39 -20.87
C ASP A 9 8.61 6.82 -19.86
N GLU A 10 7.41 7.42 -19.77
CA GLU A 10 6.32 6.91 -18.96
C GLU A 10 6.00 5.48 -19.42
N VAL A 11 6.38 4.50 -18.61
CA VAL A 11 5.98 3.11 -18.81
C VAL A 11 4.45 3.09 -18.87
N PRO A 12 3.82 2.52 -19.92
CA PRO A 12 2.37 2.55 -20.04
C PRO A 12 1.71 1.96 -18.80
N ALA A 13 0.83 2.71 -18.14
CA ALA A 13 0.01 2.19 -17.05
C ALA A 13 -0.88 1.05 -17.59
N ILE A 14 -0.55 -0.19 -17.20
CA ILE A 14 -1.19 -1.44 -17.64
C ILE A 14 -1.87 -2.19 -16.49
N GLN A 15 -2.03 -1.55 -15.34
CA GLN A 15 -2.57 -2.15 -14.12
C GLN A 15 -3.99 -1.66 -13.80
N THR A 16 -4.45 -0.58 -14.44
CA THR A 16 -5.75 0.05 -14.12
C THR A 16 -6.58 0.39 -15.36
N GLY A 17 -7.90 0.53 -15.17
CA GLY A 17 -8.86 0.90 -16.22
C GLY A 17 -8.93 -0.10 -17.39
N PRO A 18 -9.36 0.34 -18.58
CA PRO A 18 -9.48 -0.56 -19.74
C PRO A 18 -8.17 -1.22 -20.17
N LYS A 19 -7.01 -0.60 -19.90
CA LYS A 19 -5.70 -1.20 -20.19
C LYS A 19 -5.35 -2.31 -19.18
N GLY A 20 -5.67 -2.10 -17.90
CA GLY A 20 -5.56 -3.10 -16.85
C GLY A 20 -6.36 -4.37 -17.15
N VAL A 21 -7.64 -4.20 -17.52
CA VAL A 21 -8.51 -5.34 -17.88
C VAL A 21 -7.93 -6.16 -19.03
N ILE A 22 -7.42 -5.50 -20.07
CA ILE A 22 -6.80 -6.18 -21.22
C ILE A 22 -5.54 -6.94 -20.78
N ASN A 23 -4.68 -6.30 -20.00
CA ASN A 23 -3.44 -6.91 -19.51
C ASN A 23 -3.71 -8.11 -18.59
N ASP A 24 -4.68 -8.00 -17.69
CA ASP A 24 -5.09 -9.07 -16.80
C ASP A 24 -5.66 -10.26 -17.57
N TRP A 25 -6.48 -10.01 -18.60
CA TRP A 25 -6.98 -11.06 -19.47
C TRP A 25 -5.86 -11.77 -20.24
N ARG A 26 -4.87 -11.03 -20.75
CA ARG A 26 -3.70 -11.62 -21.43
C ARG A 26 -2.90 -12.55 -20.51
N LYS A 27 -2.69 -12.13 -19.25
CA LYS A 27 -2.01 -12.93 -18.23
C LYS A 27 -2.81 -14.18 -17.88
N PHE A 28 -4.12 -14.04 -17.65
CA PHE A 28 -5.01 -15.17 -17.42
C PHE A 28 -4.90 -16.24 -18.51
N LYS A 29 -5.02 -15.83 -19.79
CA LYS A 29 -4.88 -16.76 -20.93
C LYS A 29 -3.45 -17.30 -21.11
N CYS A 30 -2.41 -16.61 -20.64
CA CYS A 30 -1.06 -17.17 -20.63
C CYS A 30 -0.90 -18.32 -19.63
N GLU A 31 -1.60 -18.24 -18.50
CA GLU A 31 -1.55 -19.22 -17.40
C GLU A 31 -2.53 -20.39 -17.61
N ASP A 32 -3.58 -20.17 -18.37
CA ASP A 32 -4.57 -21.17 -18.77
C ASP A 32 -3.91 -22.37 -19.48
N GLN A 33 -4.14 -23.58 -18.99
CA GLN A 33 -3.48 -24.79 -19.49
C GLN A 33 -3.94 -25.16 -20.91
N ASP A 34 -5.20 -24.87 -21.23
CA ASP A 34 -5.82 -25.23 -22.51
C ASP A 34 -5.40 -24.29 -23.65
N THR A 35 -4.77 -23.16 -23.33
CA THR A 35 -4.29 -22.21 -24.35
C THR A 35 -3.03 -22.78 -25.07
N PRO A 36 -3.05 -22.92 -26.41
CA PRO A 36 -1.92 -23.42 -27.19
C PRO A 36 -0.61 -22.64 -26.99
N PRO A 37 0.57 -23.30 -27.02
CA PRO A 37 1.87 -22.66 -26.80
C PRO A 37 2.17 -21.49 -27.74
N SER A 38 1.77 -21.58 -29.01
CA SER A 38 1.92 -20.50 -30.00
C SER A 38 1.12 -19.25 -29.63
N LYS A 39 -0.11 -19.43 -29.12
CA LYS A 39 -0.95 -18.35 -28.63
C LYS A 39 -0.40 -17.74 -27.33
N LYS A 40 0.13 -18.56 -26.42
CA LYS A 40 0.82 -18.08 -25.20
C LYS A 40 2.04 -17.22 -25.53
N ALA A 41 2.86 -17.63 -26.50
CA ALA A 41 4.02 -16.86 -26.94
C ALA A 41 3.62 -15.48 -27.50
N LEU A 42 2.56 -15.45 -28.32
CA LEU A 42 2.01 -14.21 -28.85
C LEU A 42 1.51 -13.26 -27.74
N LEU A 43 0.74 -13.78 -26.78
CA LEU A 43 0.22 -12.98 -25.66
C LEU A 43 1.36 -12.38 -24.83
N ARG A 44 2.43 -13.14 -24.55
CA ARG A 44 3.62 -12.65 -23.84
C ARG A 44 4.33 -11.53 -24.59
N GLN A 45 4.49 -11.67 -25.91
CA GLN A 45 5.13 -10.67 -26.76
C GLN A 45 4.34 -9.36 -26.78
N ILE A 46 3.00 -9.44 -26.83
CA ILE A 46 2.10 -8.28 -26.89
C ILE A 46 1.97 -7.57 -25.53
N SER A 47 2.06 -8.32 -24.43
CA SER A 47 2.04 -7.78 -23.07
C SER A 47 3.32 -7.03 -22.68
N ASN A 48 4.41 -7.14 -23.45
CA ASN A 48 5.66 -6.46 -23.15
C ASN A 48 5.66 -5.01 -23.71
N PRO A 49 5.80 -3.98 -22.87
CA PRO A 49 5.75 -2.58 -23.31
C PRO A 49 6.98 -2.13 -24.13
N GLN A 50 8.08 -2.89 -24.14
CA GLN A 50 9.35 -2.55 -24.82
C GLN A 50 9.44 -3.03 -26.28
N SER A 51 8.36 -3.46 -26.91
CA SER A 51 8.40 -3.87 -28.33
C SER A 51 8.37 -2.63 -29.24
N ASP A 52 9.54 -2.23 -29.75
CA ASP A 52 9.76 -1.18 -30.76
C ASP A 52 9.14 -1.53 -32.13
N ASP A 53 7.81 -1.50 -32.25
CA ASP A 53 7.16 -1.56 -33.56
C ASP A 53 6.11 -0.44 -33.69
N ILE A 54 6.65 0.74 -34.00
CA ILE A 54 6.07 2.06 -33.78
C ILE A 54 5.10 2.49 -34.90
N HIS A 55 4.97 1.77 -36.01
CA HIS A 55 4.30 2.34 -37.19
C HIS A 55 2.92 1.80 -37.60
N ASP A 56 2.34 0.78 -36.95
CA ASP A 56 1.01 0.26 -37.38
C ASP A 56 0.00 -0.05 -36.24
N ARG A 57 0.30 0.33 -34.99
CA ARG A 57 -0.63 0.19 -33.84
C ARG A 57 -1.57 1.40 -33.70
N LEU A 58 -2.26 1.78 -34.78
CA LEU A 58 -3.29 2.82 -34.77
C LEU A 58 -4.39 2.49 -33.75
N ASN A 59 -4.33 3.11 -32.56
CA ASN A 59 -5.36 3.20 -31.50
C ASN A 59 -6.03 1.90 -31.00
N ARG A 60 -5.66 0.73 -31.52
CA ARG A 60 -6.31 -0.54 -31.19
C ARG A 60 -5.54 -1.24 -30.07
N LYS A 61 -6.14 -1.27 -28.87
CA LYS A 61 -5.54 -1.86 -27.66
C LYS A 61 -5.51 -3.39 -27.67
N MET A 62 -6.29 -4.05 -28.54
CA MET A 62 -6.45 -5.50 -28.65
C MET A 62 -6.58 -5.94 -30.12
N SER A 63 -5.85 -6.95 -30.55
CA SER A 63 -5.84 -7.54 -31.89
C SER A 63 -7.09 -8.39 -32.19
N VAL A 64 -7.37 -8.67 -33.47
CA VAL A 64 -8.52 -9.53 -33.88
C VAL A 64 -8.42 -10.93 -33.27
N GLN A 65 -7.22 -11.51 -33.26
CA GLN A 65 -6.97 -12.84 -32.69
C GLN A 65 -7.29 -12.90 -31.19
N GLU A 66 -7.09 -11.81 -30.45
CA GLU A 66 -7.46 -11.73 -29.04
C GLU A 66 -8.99 -11.75 -28.84
N TYR A 67 -9.76 -11.06 -29.69
CA TYR A 67 -11.22 -11.08 -29.61
C TYR A 67 -11.83 -12.46 -29.84
N GLU A 68 -11.25 -13.25 -30.75
CA GLU A 68 -11.72 -14.62 -31.03
C GLU A 68 -11.54 -15.56 -29.82
N MET A 69 -10.54 -15.29 -28.96
CA MET A 69 -10.25 -16.10 -27.77
C MET A 69 -11.13 -15.78 -26.55
N ILE A 70 -11.98 -14.75 -26.62
CA ILE A 70 -12.89 -14.35 -25.53
C ILE A 70 -14.15 -15.24 -25.51
N ALA A 71 -14.51 -15.89 -26.61
CA ALA A 71 -15.76 -16.67 -26.69
C ALA A 71 -15.75 -17.98 -25.86
N GLU A 72 -14.57 -18.41 -25.42
CA GLU A 72 -14.34 -19.66 -24.68
C GLU A 72 -13.82 -19.33 -23.26
N GLU A 73 -14.72 -19.00 -22.33
CA GLU A 73 -14.37 -18.64 -20.95
C GLU A 73 -14.79 -19.71 -19.94
N ASP A 74 -13.82 -20.23 -19.19
CA ASP A 74 -14.02 -21.09 -18.03
C ASP A 74 -14.17 -20.25 -16.75
N GLU A 75 -15.36 -20.29 -16.16
CA GLU A 75 -15.70 -19.57 -14.93
C GLU A 75 -14.84 -20.05 -13.73
N LYS A 76 -14.46 -21.33 -13.68
CA LYS A 76 -13.64 -21.89 -12.59
C LYS A 76 -12.21 -21.37 -12.66
N GLY A 77 -11.62 -21.37 -13.86
CA GLY A 77 -10.32 -20.76 -14.13
C GLY A 77 -10.29 -19.28 -13.75
N LEU A 78 -11.33 -18.52 -14.10
CA LEU A 78 -11.40 -17.09 -13.81
C LEU A 78 -11.47 -16.82 -12.30
N ARG A 79 -12.23 -17.62 -11.53
CA ARG A 79 -12.27 -17.51 -10.06
C ARG A 79 -10.91 -17.77 -9.43
N LYS A 80 -10.17 -18.77 -9.93
CA LYS A 80 -8.81 -19.08 -9.45
C LYS A 80 -7.84 -17.93 -9.75
N TYR A 81 -7.90 -17.36 -10.95
CA TYR A 81 -7.05 -16.24 -11.36
C TYR A 81 -7.31 -14.98 -10.53
N ARG A 82 -8.58 -14.63 -10.25
CA ARG A 82 -8.93 -13.51 -9.35
C ARG A 82 -8.30 -13.66 -7.97
N LYS A 83 -8.36 -14.86 -7.38
CA LYS A 83 -7.72 -15.15 -6.08
C LYS A 83 -6.19 -15.01 -6.17
N GLN A 84 -5.57 -15.52 -7.23
CA GLN A 84 -4.13 -15.41 -7.45
C GLN A 84 -3.67 -13.96 -7.57
N CYS A 85 -4.39 -13.11 -8.33
CA CYS A 85 -4.06 -11.69 -8.45
C CYS A 85 -4.05 -10.95 -7.11
N MET A 86 -5.06 -11.20 -6.25
CA MET A 86 -5.11 -10.60 -4.91
C MET A 86 -3.94 -11.07 -4.05
N LYS A 87 -3.64 -12.37 -4.09
CA LYS A 87 -2.52 -12.95 -3.35
C LYS A 87 -1.17 -12.36 -3.80
N GLU A 88 -0.92 -12.25 -5.10
CA GLU A 88 0.32 -11.67 -5.62
C GLU A 88 0.46 -10.19 -5.27
N MET A 89 -0.64 -9.43 -5.28
CA MET A 89 -0.64 -8.04 -4.82
C MET A 89 -0.25 -7.98 -3.35
N HIS A 90 -0.92 -8.78 -2.51
CA HIS A 90 -0.61 -8.87 -1.08
C HIS A 90 0.87 -9.17 -0.85
N GLU A 91 1.37 -10.27 -1.41
CA GLU A 91 2.76 -10.71 -1.26
C GLU A 91 3.75 -9.61 -1.69
N ARG A 92 3.49 -8.88 -2.78
CA ARG A 92 4.37 -7.78 -3.22
C ARG A 92 4.45 -6.63 -2.22
N PHE A 93 3.41 -6.40 -1.43
CA PHE A 93 3.37 -5.35 -0.42
C PHE A 93 3.67 -5.86 1.00
N SER A 94 3.73 -7.17 1.21
CA SER A 94 4.09 -7.81 2.49
C SER A 94 5.59 -7.76 2.82
N PHE A 95 6.45 -7.26 1.93
CA PHE A 95 7.89 -7.18 2.17
C PHE A 95 8.32 -5.81 2.71
N GLY A 96 9.09 -5.83 3.79
CA GLY A 96 9.70 -4.64 4.38
C GLY A 96 10.35 -4.94 5.72
N PRO A 97 11.10 -3.98 6.28
CA PRO A 97 11.53 -4.06 7.68
C PRO A 97 10.31 -4.16 8.59
N THR A 98 10.45 -4.91 9.68
CA THR A 98 9.47 -4.99 10.75
C THR A 98 9.99 -4.32 12.01
N PHE A 99 9.09 -3.70 12.75
CA PHE A 99 9.31 -2.99 14.01
C PHE A 99 8.45 -3.63 15.09
N ASP A 100 8.82 -3.44 16.36
CA ASP A 100 8.13 -4.04 17.50
C ASP A 100 7.81 -3.03 18.62
N SER A 101 8.22 -1.77 18.43
CA SER A 101 8.18 -0.73 19.45
C SER A 101 8.20 0.66 18.82
N VAL A 102 7.75 1.65 19.60
CA VAL A 102 7.81 3.06 19.23
C VAL A 102 9.23 3.59 19.41
N VAL A 103 9.77 4.26 18.40
CA VAL A 103 11.11 4.85 18.43
C VAL A 103 11.04 6.30 18.93
N GLU A 104 11.77 6.60 20.00
CA GLU A 104 12.00 7.98 20.46
C GLU A 104 13.02 8.67 19.55
N LEU A 105 12.73 9.87 19.08
CA LEU A 105 13.63 10.67 18.25
C LEU A 105 14.20 11.83 19.07
N ASP A 106 15.52 11.88 19.21
CA ASP A 106 16.18 12.84 20.08
C ASP A 106 16.24 14.27 19.50
N ASN A 107 16.12 14.43 18.18
CA ASN A 107 16.26 15.73 17.51
C ASN A 107 15.69 15.73 16.07
N GLY A 108 15.62 16.92 15.47
CA GLY A 108 15.16 17.12 14.10
C GLY A 108 15.99 16.42 13.01
N GLU A 109 17.29 16.16 13.22
CA GLU A 109 18.08 15.39 12.26
C GLU A 109 17.67 13.92 12.25
N ALA A 110 17.44 13.33 13.43
CA ALA A 110 16.92 11.97 13.56
C ALA A 110 15.52 11.85 12.93
N PHE A 111 14.67 12.86 13.10
CA PHE A 111 13.38 12.94 12.41
C PHE A 111 13.53 12.90 10.89
N LEU A 112 14.40 13.72 10.31
CA LEU A 112 14.65 13.76 8.87
C LEU A 112 15.24 12.45 8.35
N GLU A 113 16.18 11.86 9.08
CA GLU A 113 16.79 10.59 8.70
C GLU A 113 15.76 9.45 8.61
N VAL A 114 14.84 9.38 9.57
CA VAL A 114 13.79 8.35 9.59
C VAL A 114 12.79 8.52 8.45
N ILE A 115 12.52 9.72 7.94
CA ILE A 115 11.61 9.89 6.80
C ILE A 115 12.30 9.70 5.44
N GLU A 116 13.57 10.09 5.32
CA GLU A 116 14.30 10.09 4.03
C GLU A 116 14.95 8.75 3.71
N LYS A 117 15.48 8.05 4.72
CA LYS A 117 16.28 6.83 4.51
C LYS A 117 15.49 5.53 4.73
N GLU A 118 14.25 5.63 5.16
CA GLU A 118 13.42 4.45 5.45
C GLU A 118 13.00 3.73 4.16
N HIS A 119 12.71 2.44 4.29
CA HIS A 119 12.28 1.63 3.17
C HIS A 119 11.03 2.21 2.50
N ARG A 120 11.03 2.28 1.16
CA ARG A 120 10.02 3.02 0.37
C ARG A 120 8.58 2.51 0.54
N LEU A 121 8.39 1.28 1.00
CA LEU A 121 7.07 0.71 1.28
C LEU A 121 6.62 0.90 2.74
N THR A 122 7.54 1.25 3.64
CA THR A 122 7.26 1.43 5.07
C THR A 122 6.53 2.76 5.30
N LEU A 123 5.43 2.67 6.05
CA LEU A 123 4.76 3.84 6.59
C LEU A 123 5.51 4.28 7.86
N VAL A 124 5.74 5.57 7.99
CA VAL A 124 6.32 6.18 9.18
C VAL A 124 5.27 7.07 9.82
N VAL A 125 4.87 6.76 11.05
CA VAL A 125 3.93 7.55 11.84
C VAL A 125 4.73 8.26 12.93
N VAL A 126 4.75 9.58 12.94
CA VAL A 126 5.46 10.37 13.95
C VAL A 126 4.49 11.16 14.80
N HIS A 127 4.49 10.91 16.10
CA HIS A 127 3.79 11.71 17.10
C HIS A 127 4.71 12.82 17.63
N ILE A 128 4.35 14.06 17.36
CA ILE A 128 4.99 15.23 17.95
C ILE A 128 4.19 15.59 19.20
N TYR A 129 4.87 15.58 20.35
CA TYR A 129 4.22 15.67 21.65
C TYR A 129 4.90 16.67 22.58
N LYS A 130 4.23 17.00 23.68
CA LYS A 130 4.81 17.77 24.78
C LYS A 130 4.22 17.30 26.09
N ASP A 131 5.07 17.09 27.09
CA ASP A 131 4.63 16.66 28.42
C ASP A 131 3.68 17.69 29.05
N GLY A 132 2.63 17.18 29.71
CA GLY A 132 1.59 18.01 30.33
C GLY A 132 0.53 18.56 29.37
N VAL A 133 0.68 18.40 28.05
CA VAL A 133 -0.40 18.71 27.09
C VAL A 133 -1.42 17.56 27.07
N LYS A 134 -2.70 17.89 27.22
CA LYS A 134 -3.80 16.90 27.27
C LYS A 134 -3.77 16.00 26.04
N GLY A 135 -3.87 14.69 26.26
CA GLY A 135 -3.93 13.69 25.19
C GLY A 135 -2.56 13.15 24.72
N CYS A 136 -1.44 13.85 24.97
CA CYS A 136 -0.12 13.37 24.56
C CYS A 136 0.26 12.02 25.21
N GLU A 137 0.08 11.89 26.53
CA GLU A 137 0.41 10.65 27.26
C GLU A 137 -0.49 9.47 26.85
N ALA A 138 -1.78 9.73 26.65
CA ALA A 138 -2.73 8.73 26.19
C ALA A 138 -2.38 8.27 24.77
N LEU A 139 -2.03 9.19 23.87
CA LEU A 139 -1.61 8.87 22.52
C LEU A 139 -0.29 8.09 22.48
N ASN A 140 0.70 8.45 23.31
CA ASN A 140 1.92 7.66 23.47
C ASN A 140 1.60 6.19 23.83
N SER A 141 0.73 5.99 24.82
CA SER A 141 0.31 4.64 25.24
C SER A 141 -0.44 3.89 24.13
N CYS A 142 -1.25 4.59 23.34
CA CYS A 142 -1.95 4.01 22.19
C CYS A 142 -0.97 3.56 21.10
N LEU A 143 0.04 4.38 20.80
CA LEU A 143 1.07 4.04 19.81
C LEU A 143 1.94 2.86 20.25
N ASP A 144 2.23 2.72 21.55
CA ASP A 144 2.93 1.56 22.07
C ASP A 144 2.15 0.26 21.77
N CYS A 145 0.83 0.26 21.93
CA CYS A 145 -0.02 -0.87 21.52
C CYS A 145 0.02 -1.07 20.00
N LEU A 146 -0.21 -0.02 19.22
CA LEU A 146 -0.29 -0.12 17.75
C LEU A 146 1.03 -0.57 17.11
N ALA A 147 2.18 -0.21 17.67
CA ALA A 147 3.49 -0.67 17.20
C ALA A 147 3.62 -2.19 17.28
N THR A 148 2.98 -2.83 18.27
CA THR A 148 2.97 -4.31 18.37
C THR A 148 1.97 -4.95 17.41
N GLU A 149 0.86 -4.28 17.10
CA GLU A 149 -0.18 -4.79 16.20
C GLU A 149 0.16 -4.61 14.72
N TYR A 150 0.94 -3.57 14.40
CA TYR A 150 1.32 -3.20 13.04
C TYR A 150 2.84 -3.18 12.86
N PRO A 151 3.50 -4.34 12.89
CA PRO A 151 4.96 -4.41 12.81
C PRO A 151 5.52 -3.92 11.48
N SER A 152 4.72 -3.81 10.42
CA SER A 152 5.16 -3.26 9.13
C SER A 152 5.20 -1.72 9.09
N ILE A 153 4.73 -1.05 10.15
CA ILE A 153 4.73 0.41 10.29
C ILE A 153 5.79 0.80 11.31
N LYS A 154 6.53 1.87 11.02
CA LYS A 154 7.45 2.47 11.96
C LYS A 154 6.75 3.58 12.74
N PHE A 155 6.46 3.33 14.00
CA PHE A 155 5.95 4.36 14.90
C PHE A 155 7.12 5.07 15.58
N CYS A 156 7.07 6.39 15.58
CA CYS A 156 8.03 7.26 16.23
C CYS A 156 7.32 8.29 17.08
N ARG A 157 8.04 8.84 18.06
CA ARG A 157 7.62 10.04 18.77
C ARG A 157 8.80 10.98 18.98
N ILE A 158 8.50 12.27 19.10
CA ILE A 158 9.49 13.32 19.29
C ILE A 158 8.89 14.44 20.13
N GLU A 159 9.64 14.94 21.10
CA GLU A 159 9.24 16.12 21.86
C GLU A 159 9.23 17.35 20.94
N ALA A 160 8.20 18.18 21.03
CA ALA A 160 8.03 19.37 20.20
C ALA A 160 9.27 20.29 20.22
N ALA A 161 9.92 20.42 21.38
CA ALA A 161 11.16 21.17 21.55
C ALA A 161 12.35 20.56 20.78
N ALA A 162 12.42 19.24 20.64
CA ALA A 162 13.49 18.51 19.96
C ALA A 162 13.37 18.57 18.43
N THR A 163 12.20 18.90 17.88
CA THR A 163 11.98 18.99 16.42
C THR A 163 12.86 20.02 15.70
N GLY A 164 13.46 20.97 16.42
CA GLY A 164 14.11 22.15 15.83
C GLY A 164 13.12 23.22 15.33
N ALA A 165 11.81 22.98 15.49
CA ALA A 165 10.73 23.87 15.09
C ALA A 165 9.71 24.09 16.22
N GLY A 166 10.13 24.02 17.49
CA GLY A 166 9.24 24.05 18.66
C GLY A 166 8.27 25.24 18.70
N GLU A 167 8.65 26.42 18.20
CA GLU A 167 7.76 27.59 18.10
C GLU A 167 6.56 27.38 17.17
N ARG A 168 6.62 26.40 16.25
CA ARG A 168 5.53 26.01 15.35
C ARG A 168 4.58 24.99 15.98
N PHE A 169 4.99 24.34 17.06
CA PHE A 169 4.24 23.32 17.79
C PHE A 169 3.83 23.86 19.16
N SER A 170 2.96 24.87 19.15
CA SER A 170 2.31 25.35 20.37
C SER A 170 1.34 24.31 20.94
N ASP A 171 0.97 24.47 22.21
CA ASP A 171 0.06 23.54 22.90
C ASP A 171 -1.29 23.38 22.18
N ASP A 172 -1.75 24.41 21.46
CA ASP A 172 -3.01 24.39 20.70
C ASP A 172 -3.01 23.42 19.51
N VAL A 173 -1.84 23.13 18.92
CA VAL A 173 -1.70 22.23 17.76
C VAL A 173 -1.27 20.82 18.15
N LEU A 174 -1.01 20.59 19.44
CA LEU A 174 -0.57 19.31 19.99
C LEU A 174 -1.74 18.53 20.62
N PRO A 175 -1.66 17.19 20.70
CA PRO A 175 -0.67 16.35 20.02
C PRO A 175 -0.84 16.39 18.49
N ALA A 176 0.27 16.41 17.77
CA ALA A 176 0.29 16.36 16.32
C ALA A 176 0.77 15.00 15.82
N MET A 177 0.14 14.45 14.79
CA MET A 177 0.55 13.20 14.16
C MET A 177 0.81 13.41 12.67
N LEU A 178 2.01 13.03 12.26
CA LEU A 178 2.45 13.11 10.88
C LEU A 178 2.61 11.69 10.33
N VAL A 179 2.14 11.45 9.12
CA VAL A 179 2.25 10.14 8.46
C VAL A 179 2.98 10.32 7.14
N TYR A 180 4.08 9.59 6.99
CA TYR A 180 4.94 9.64 5.81
C TYR A 180 5.03 8.28 5.12
N LYS A 181 5.28 8.30 3.81
CA LYS A 181 5.69 7.12 3.03
C LYS A 181 6.60 7.57 1.91
N ALA A 182 7.73 6.88 1.72
CA ALA A 182 8.68 7.19 0.65
C ALA A 182 9.18 8.66 0.64
N GLY A 183 9.32 9.28 1.82
CA GLY A 183 9.69 10.68 1.98
C GLY A 183 8.56 11.69 1.74
N GLU A 184 7.38 11.24 1.32
CA GLU A 184 6.21 12.10 1.09
C GLU A 184 5.30 12.14 2.33
N LEU A 185 4.79 13.33 2.66
CA LEU A 185 3.82 13.52 3.75
C LEU A 185 2.42 13.15 3.26
N LEU A 186 1.86 12.08 3.81
CA LEU A 186 0.52 11.58 3.50
C LEU A 186 -0.57 12.17 4.41
N GLY A 187 -0.26 12.38 5.68
CA GLY A 187 -1.20 12.87 6.68
C GLY A 187 -0.55 13.84 7.65
N ASN A 188 -1.24 14.94 7.96
CA ASN A 188 -0.82 15.93 8.94
C ASN A 188 -2.01 16.30 9.83
N PHE A 189 -2.06 15.70 11.01
CA PHE A 189 -3.18 15.81 11.94
C PHE A 189 -2.74 16.63 13.14
N LEU A 190 -3.11 17.91 13.13
CA LEU A 190 -2.90 18.82 14.26
C LEU A 190 -4.01 18.62 15.30
N SER A 191 -3.65 18.70 16.58
CA SER A 191 -4.59 18.54 17.70
C SER A 191 -5.46 17.29 17.54
N MET A 192 -4.87 16.18 17.09
CA MET A 192 -5.62 15.05 16.51
C MET A 192 -6.67 14.46 17.46
N THR A 193 -6.46 14.60 18.77
CA THR A 193 -7.39 14.15 19.82
C THR A 193 -8.72 14.91 19.81
N GLN A 194 -8.84 16.04 19.11
CA GLN A 194 -10.12 16.73 18.89
C GLN A 194 -11.12 15.92 18.05
N HIS A 195 -10.62 14.94 17.28
CA HIS A 195 -11.45 14.03 16.49
C HIS A 195 -11.87 12.76 17.26
N LEU A 196 -11.44 12.64 18.51
CA LEU A 196 -11.66 11.46 19.36
C LEU A 196 -12.57 11.81 20.54
N SER A 197 -13.04 10.77 21.22
CA SER A 197 -13.68 10.93 22.53
C SER A 197 -12.69 11.44 23.58
N GLU A 198 -13.21 12.00 24.68
CA GLU A 198 -12.37 12.51 25.77
C GLU A 198 -11.47 11.43 26.39
N GLU A 199 -11.97 10.21 26.48
CA GLU A 199 -11.19 9.00 26.74
C GLU A 199 -11.12 8.20 25.45
N PHE A 200 -9.91 7.94 24.95
CA PHE A 200 -9.66 7.19 23.72
C PHE A 200 -8.55 6.17 23.94
N PHE A 201 -8.55 5.13 23.12
CA PHE A 201 -7.64 3.99 23.19
C PHE A 201 -7.06 3.67 21.81
N ALA A 202 -6.17 2.67 21.75
CA ALA A 202 -5.50 2.26 20.51
C ALA A 202 -6.48 1.95 19.36
N ALA A 203 -7.62 1.34 19.66
CA ALA A 203 -8.66 1.02 18.68
C ALA A 203 -9.29 2.28 18.04
N ASP A 204 -9.38 3.39 18.78
CA ASP A 204 -9.91 4.66 18.26
C ASP A 204 -8.90 5.31 17.29
N ILE A 205 -7.61 5.21 17.61
CA ILE A 205 -6.52 5.67 16.74
C ILE A 205 -6.43 4.79 15.48
N GLU A 206 -6.58 3.47 15.64
CA GLU A 206 -6.65 2.52 14.53
C GLU A 206 -7.82 2.87 13.59
N ALA A 207 -9.02 3.06 14.15
CA ALA A 207 -10.21 3.40 13.37
C ALA A 207 -10.01 4.72 12.61
N PHE A 208 -9.44 5.73 13.28
CA PHE A 208 -9.12 7.01 12.67
C PHE A 208 -8.15 6.83 11.49
N LEU A 209 -7.01 6.16 11.67
CA LEU A 209 -6.03 5.98 10.60
C LEU A 209 -6.56 5.11 9.44
N ASN A 210 -7.41 4.12 9.74
CA ASN A 210 -8.08 3.30 8.74
C ASN A 210 -9.05 4.12 7.87
N GLU A 211 -9.77 5.10 8.44
CA GLU A 211 -10.69 5.97 7.68
C GLU A 211 -9.96 6.75 6.58
N TYR A 212 -8.68 7.10 6.81
CA TYR A 212 -7.82 7.75 5.83
C TYR A 212 -7.01 6.77 4.96
N GLY A 213 -7.16 5.45 5.15
CA GLY A 213 -6.37 4.44 4.44
C GLY A 213 -4.88 4.47 4.77
N LEU A 214 -4.53 4.90 5.99
CA LEU A 214 -3.15 5.07 6.46
C LEU A 214 -2.63 3.87 7.26
N LEU A 215 -3.38 2.77 7.31
CA LEU A 215 -2.93 1.49 7.85
C LEU A 215 -3.00 0.42 6.76
N PRO A 216 -2.03 -0.52 6.74
CA PRO A 216 -2.14 -1.71 5.92
C PRO A 216 -3.29 -2.59 6.45
N GLU A 217 -3.89 -3.39 5.58
CA GLU A 217 -4.90 -4.36 5.97
C GLU A 217 -4.28 -5.38 6.96
N LYS A 218 -4.94 -5.60 8.10
CA LYS A 218 -4.61 -6.70 9.01
C LYS A 218 -4.88 -8.01 8.26
N GLU A 219 -3.92 -8.93 8.25
CA GLU A 219 -4.16 -10.28 7.76
C GLU A 219 -5.24 -10.94 8.63
N PHE A 220 -6.47 -10.98 8.12
CA PHE A 220 -7.47 -11.89 8.66
C PHE A 220 -6.99 -13.31 8.33
N VAL A 221 -6.48 -14.01 9.34
CA VAL A 221 -6.41 -15.48 9.28
C VAL A 221 -7.86 -15.96 9.22
N ALA A 222 -8.38 -16.10 8.00
CA ALA A 222 -9.68 -16.71 7.79
C ALA A 222 -9.66 -18.08 8.47
N CYS A 223 -10.60 -18.30 9.39
CA CYS A 223 -10.91 -19.64 9.86
C CYS A 223 -11.06 -20.54 8.62
N PRO A 224 -10.45 -21.73 8.59
CA PRO A 224 -10.59 -22.61 7.43
C PRO A 224 -12.08 -22.86 7.21
N ASP A 225 -12.56 -22.53 6.00
CA ASP A 225 -13.91 -22.83 5.55
C ASP A 225 -14.15 -24.33 5.77
N GLU A 226 -15.05 -24.68 6.68
CA GLU A 226 -15.57 -26.05 6.82
C GLU A 226 -16.50 -26.36 5.62
N GLU A 227 -15.95 -26.42 4.41
CA GLU A 227 -16.68 -26.86 3.21
C GLU A 227 -15.84 -27.84 2.37
N GLU A 228 -15.36 -28.90 3.01
CA GLU A 228 -14.96 -30.15 2.33
C GLU A 228 -15.30 -31.34 3.24
N ALA A 229 -16.58 -31.46 3.64
CA ALA A 229 -17.13 -32.72 4.13
C ALA A 229 -18.03 -33.30 3.05
N GLY A 230 -17.41 -33.96 2.08
CA GLY A 230 -18.10 -34.82 1.14
C GLY A 230 -18.89 -35.88 1.89
N VAL A 231 -20.22 -35.81 1.77
CA VAL A 231 -21.10 -36.92 2.13
C VAL A 231 -21.37 -37.70 0.85
N GLU A 232 -20.49 -38.64 0.53
CA GLU A 232 -20.87 -39.83 -0.24
C GLU A 232 -21.67 -40.73 0.72
N VAL A 233 -22.95 -40.97 0.42
CA VAL A 233 -23.68 -42.10 1.00
C VAL A 233 -24.01 -43.04 -0.15
N GLU A 234 -23.54 -44.28 0.02
CA GLU A 234 -23.86 -45.45 -0.81
C GLU A 234 -25.37 -45.68 -1.01
#